data_AF-A0A2M6Y355-F1
#
_entry.id   AF-A0A2M6Y355-F1
#
_cell.length_a   1.000
_cell.length_b   1.000
_cell.length_c   1.000
_cell.angle_alpha   90.00
_cell.angle_beta   90.00
_cell.angle_gamma   90.00
#
_symmetry.space_group_name_H-M   'P 1'
#
loop_
_entity.id
_entity.type
_entity.pdbx_description
1 polymer ?
#
loop_
_entity_poly.entity_id
_entity_poly.type
_entity_poly.pdbx_seq_one_letter_code
_entity_poly.pdbx_strand_id
1 'polypeptide(L)'
;MTEITGKKNTGLHTRILIGLIVGAVLGILANTLLGGKHPAVEWLNHYIAGPAGQIFLRLLFMIVMPLVFASITLGVDRILDMSRTVVNVLGDLTATAYLARSEGFWNASMVPSADNS
;
A
#
# COMPACT_ATOMS: atom_id res chain seq x y z
N MET A 1 -35.01 8.33 -39.61
CA MET A 1 -33.64 7.82 -39.45
C MET A 1 -32.89 8.78 -38.52
N THR A 2 -33.09 8.66 -37.21
CA THR A 2 -32.34 9.42 -36.20
C THR A 2 -31.67 8.39 -35.30
N GLU A 3 -30.35 8.36 -35.35
CA GLU A 3 -29.50 7.41 -34.65
C GLU A 3 -29.83 7.33 -33.16
N ILE A 4 -29.98 6.09 -32.71
CA ILE A 4 -29.87 5.71 -31.31
C ILE A 4 -28.41 5.98 -30.91
N THR A 5 -28.14 7.08 -30.19
CA THR A 5 -26.84 7.27 -29.55
C THR A 5 -26.62 6.15 -28.53
N GLY A 6 -25.92 5.11 -28.96
CA GLY A 6 -25.52 3.98 -28.13
C GLY A 6 -24.72 4.47 -26.94
N LYS A 7 -25.27 4.27 -25.74
CA LYS A 7 -24.59 4.51 -24.46
C LYS A 7 -23.38 3.58 -24.36
N LYS A 8 -22.21 4.06 -24.79
CA LYS A 8 -20.94 3.35 -24.61
C LYS A 8 -20.75 3.01 -23.13
N ASN A 9 -20.73 1.71 -22.81
CA ASN A 9 -20.38 1.21 -21.48
C ASN A 9 -18.87 1.37 -21.29
N THR A 10 -18.43 2.61 -21.06
CA THR A 10 -17.02 2.90 -20.81
C THR A 10 -16.67 2.47 -19.40
N GLY A 11 -15.53 1.78 -19.26
CA GLY A 11 -15.00 1.37 -17.96
C GLY A 11 -14.84 2.57 -17.02
N LEU A 12 -15.04 2.36 -15.73
CA LEU A 12 -14.93 3.43 -14.72
C LEU A 12 -13.58 4.15 -14.81
N HIS A 13 -12.50 3.42 -15.10
CA HIS A 13 -11.17 3.97 -15.29
C HIS A 13 -11.12 5.03 -16.42
N THR A 14 -11.83 4.79 -17.52
CA THR A 14 -11.95 5.75 -18.62
C THR A 14 -12.65 7.03 -18.19
N ARG A 15 -13.62 6.97 -17.27
CA ARG A 15 -14.33 8.16 -16.78
C ARG A 15 -13.43 9.04 -15.91
N ILE A 16 -12.62 8.43 -15.04
CA ILE A 16 -11.62 9.15 -14.24
C ILE A 16 -10.58 9.77 -15.16
N LEU A 17 -10.08 9.01 -16.14
CA LEU A 17 -9.07 9.49 -17.08
C LEU A 17 -9.58 10.65 -17.93
N ILE A 18 -10.81 10.55 -18.47
CA ILE A 18 -11.45 11.64 -19.22
C ILE A 18 -11.61 12.86 -18.31
N GLY A 19 -12.06 12.69 -17.07
CA GLY A 19 -12.18 13.79 -16.11
C GLY A 19 -10.86 14.51 -15.83
N LEU A 20 -9.77 13.75 -15.66
CA LEU A 20 -8.43 14.30 -15.48
C LEU A 20 -7.96 15.09 -16.71
N ILE A 21 -8.09 14.50 -17.90
CA ILE A 21 -7.66 15.14 -19.16
C ILE A 21 -8.45 16.43 -19.39
N VAL A 22 -9.77 16.36 -19.25
CA VAL A 22 -10.65 17.54 -19.44
C VAL A 22 -10.33 18.62 -18.41
N GLY A 23 -10.18 18.26 -17.13
CA GLY A 23 -9.82 19.21 -16.07
C GLY A 23 -8.46 19.87 -16.29
N ALA A 24 -7.45 19.10 -16.70
CA ALA A 24 -6.13 19.62 -17.01
C ALA A 24 -6.13 20.57 -18.21
N VAL A 25 -6.81 20.19 -19.30
CA VAL A 25 -6.95 21.02 -20.50
C VAL A 25 -7.69 22.32 -20.19
N LEU A 26 -8.80 22.26 -19.46
CA LEU A 26 -9.53 23.45 -19.04
C LEU A 26 -8.72 24.36 -18.11
N GLY A 27 -7.97 23.79 -17.16
CA GLY A 27 -7.08 24.54 -16.28
C GLY A 27 -5.95 25.24 -17.03
N ILE A 28 -5.32 24.54 -17.98
CA ILE A 28 -4.27 25.12 -18.84
C ILE A 28 -4.85 26.22 -19.73
N LEU A 29 -5.98 25.98 -20.39
CA LEU A 29 -6.65 26.99 -21.22
C LEU A 29 -7.04 28.24 -20.42
N ALA A 30 -7.58 28.06 -19.21
CA ALA A 30 -7.90 29.17 -18.32
C ALA A 30 -6.64 29.97 -17.94
N ASN A 31 -5.52 29.30 -17.70
CA ASN A 31 -4.24 29.94 -17.42
C ASN A 31 -3.68 30.70 -18.64
N THR A 32 -3.77 30.14 -19.85
CA THR A 32 -3.17 30.73 -21.07
C THR A 32 -4.03 31.81 -21.72
N LEU A 33 -5.36 31.72 -21.66
CA LEU A 33 -6.26 32.68 -22.32
C LEU A 33 -6.53 33.93 -21.48
N LEU A 34 -6.78 33.75 -20.18
CA LEU A 34 -7.14 34.84 -19.27
C LEU A 34 -5.91 35.46 -18.60
N GLY A 35 -4.79 34.72 -18.55
CA GLY A 35 -3.59 35.11 -17.81
C GLY A 35 -3.78 34.89 -16.31
N GLY A 36 -2.77 34.32 -15.64
CA GLY A 36 -2.85 33.89 -14.24
C GLY A 36 -3.16 34.97 -13.18
N LYS A 37 -3.35 36.22 -13.59
CA LYS A 37 -3.73 37.36 -12.72
C LYS A 37 -5.10 37.96 -13.06
N HIS A 38 -5.86 37.35 -13.97
CA HIS A 38 -7.21 37.82 -14.27
C HIS A 38 -8.13 37.57 -13.07
N PRO A 39 -8.95 38.55 -12.65
CA PRO A 39 -9.84 38.41 -11.49
C PRO A 39 -10.80 37.21 -11.59
N ALA A 40 -11.13 36.76 -12.81
CA ALA A 40 -11.99 35.60 -13.03
C ALA A 40 -11.31 34.26 -12.68
N VAL A 41 -10.01 34.11 -12.97
CA VAL A 41 -9.25 32.88 -12.67
C VAL A 41 -8.95 32.80 -11.18
N GLU A 42 -8.60 33.93 -10.57
CA GLU A 42 -8.36 34.02 -9.13
C GLU A 42 -9.66 33.76 -8.34
N TRP A 43 -10.79 34.31 -8.77
CA TRP A 43 -12.09 34.01 -8.18
C TRP A 43 -12.43 32.51 -8.28
N LEU A 44 -12.28 31.91 -9.46
CA LEU A 44 -12.56 30.49 -9.65
C LEU A 44 -11.67 29.61 -8.75
N ASN A 45 -10.40 29.98 -8.62
CA ASN A 45 -9.45 29.28 -7.76
C ASN A 45 -9.78 29.45 -6.28
N HIS A 46 -10.10 30.66 -5.82
CA HIS A 46 -10.37 30.94 -4.41
C HIS A 46 -11.70 30.36 -3.94
N TYR A 47 -12.76 30.43 -4.75
CA TYR A 47 -14.11 30.03 -4.34
C TYR A 47 -14.48 28.59 -4.70
N ILE A 48 -13.92 28.03 -5.79
CA ILE A 48 -14.33 26.72 -6.30
C ILE A 48 -13.18 25.73 -6.28
N ALA A 49 -12.14 25.94 -7.10
CA ALA A 49 -11.11 24.91 -7.33
C ALA A 49 -10.27 24.63 -6.08
N GLY A 50 -9.91 25.68 -5.33
CA GLY A 50 -9.16 25.59 -4.08
C GLY A 50 -9.93 24.78 -3.02
N PRO A 51 -11.12 25.23 -2.58
CA PRO A 51 -11.90 24.50 -1.58
C PRO A 51 -12.26 23.08 -2.01
N ALA A 52 -12.68 22.87 -3.26
CA ALA A 52 -13.01 21.54 -3.77
C ALA A 52 -11.81 20.60 -3.76
N GLY A 53 -10.63 21.07 -4.19
CA GLY A 53 -9.39 20.31 -4.16
C GLY A 53 -8.95 19.97 -2.73
N GLN A 54 -9.07 20.93 -1.80
CA GLN A 54 -8.75 20.71 -0.39
C GLN A 54 -9.66 19.67 0.26
N ILE A 55 -10.97 19.69 -0.03
CA ILE A 55 -11.90 18.68 0.47
C ILE A 55 -11.54 17.30 -0.08
N PHE A 56 -11.29 17.20 -1.39
CA PHE A 56 -10.88 15.94 -2.02
C PHE A 56 -9.61 15.37 -1.38
N LEU A 57 -8.57 16.19 -1.20
CA LEU A 57 -7.32 15.76 -0.58
C LEU A 57 -7.52 15.37 0.89
N ARG A 58 -8.32 16.12 1.66
CA ARG A 58 -8.62 15.77 3.05
C ARG A 58 -9.35 14.44 3.17
N LEU A 59 -10.28 14.14 2.27
CA LEU A 59 -10.97 12.85 2.22
C LEU A 59 -10.00 11.72 1.87
N LEU A 60 -9.07 11.93 0.93
CA LEU A 60 -8.03 10.97 0.62
C LEU A 60 -7.12 10.72 1.83
N PHE A 61 -6.63 11.78 2.48
CA PHE A 61 -5.73 11.66 3.64
C PHE A 61 -6.40 11.00 4.85
N MET A 62 -7.69 11.22 5.07
CA MET A 62 -8.47 10.56 6.11
C MET A 62 -8.44 9.03 5.96
N ILE A 63 -8.40 8.53 4.72
CA ILE A 63 -8.33 7.10 4.42
C ILE A 63 -6.87 6.62 4.45
N VAL A 64 -5.95 7.40 3.90
CA VAL A 64 -4.53 7.02 3.79
C VAL A 64 -3.89 6.81 5.16
N MET A 65 -4.10 7.71 6.12
CA MET A 65 -3.43 7.64 7.43
C MET A 65 -3.74 6.33 8.20
N PRO A 66 -5.02 5.94 8.38
CA PRO A 66 -5.37 4.64 8.96
C PRO A 66 -4.81 3.45 8.18
N LEU A 67 -4.84 3.49 6.85
CA LEU A 67 -4.35 2.39 6.01
C LEU A 67 -2.83 2.20 6.13
N VAL A 68 -2.07 3.29 6.16
CA VAL A 68 -0.61 3.24 6.34
C VAL A 68 -0.28 2.65 7.70
N PHE A 69 -0.98 3.08 8.75
CA PHE A 69 -0.80 2.51 10.09
C PHE A 69 -1.07 1.00 10.11
N ALA A 70 -2.23 0.56 9.59
CA ALA A 70 -2.58 -0.85 9.52
C ALA A 70 -1.57 -1.67 8.70
N SER A 71 -1.10 -1.12 7.57
CA SER A 71 -0.11 -1.77 6.72
C SER A 71 1.22 -2.00 7.44
N ILE A 72 1.68 -1.05 8.25
CA ILE A 72 2.92 -1.19 9.01
C ILE A 72 2.73 -2.22 10.12
N THR A 73 1.63 -2.14 10.89
CA THR A 73 1.33 -3.10 11.96
C THR A 73 1.27 -4.53 11.43
N LEU A 74 0.54 -4.77 10.32
CA LEU A 74 0.46 -6.09 9.68
C LEU A 74 1.80 -6.55 9.08
N GLY A 75 2.66 -5.62 8.69
CA GLY A 75 4.02 -5.91 8.24
C GLY A 75 4.89 -6.41 9.39
N VAL A 76 4.84 -5.73 10.53
CA VAL A 76 5.59 -6.09 11.74
C VAL A 76 5.08 -7.39 12.35
N ASP A 77 3.76 -7.59 12.40
CA ASP A 77 3.11 -8.79 12.95
C ASP A 77 3.65 -10.08 12.33
N ARG A 78 3.79 -10.13 10.99
CA ARG A 78 4.36 -11.28 10.28
C ARG A 78 5.80 -11.60 10.65
N ILE A 79 6.63 -10.58 10.87
CA ILE A 79 8.04 -10.77 11.26
C ILE A 79 8.10 -11.30 12.69
N LEU A 80 7.27 -10.76 13.58
CA LEU A 80 7.18 -11.19 14.97
C LEU A 80 6.68 -12.63 15.09
N ASP A 81 5.70 -13.02 14.28
CA ASP A 81 5.17 -14.39 14.25
C ASP A 81 6.26 -15.40 13.87
N MET A 82 6.97 -15.16 12.77
CA MET A 82 8.05 -16.06 12.35
C MET A 82 9.20 -16.11 13.37
N SER A 83 9.51 -14.97 14.01
CA SER A 83 10.50 -14.91 15.08
C SER A 83 10.08 -15.75 16.29
N ARG A 84 8.78 -15.77 16.64
CA ARG A 84 8.24 -16.59 17.73
C ARG A 84 8.43 -18.09 17.47
N THR A 85 8.16 -18.55 16.25
CA THR A 85 8.40 -19.95 15.88
C THR A 85 9.88 -20.31 15.99
N VAL A 86 10.77 -19.43 15.53
CA VAL A 86 12.22 -19.65 15.58
C VAL A 86 12.72 -19.77 17.02
N VAL A 87 12.31 -18.87 17.93
CA VAL A 87 12.75 -18.94 19.34
C VAL A 87 12.17 -20.16 20.05
N ASN A 88 10.97 -20.61 19.70
CA ASN A 88 10.39 -21.83 20.28
C ASN A 88 11.21 -23.06 19.89
N VAL A 89 11.49 -23.23 18.59
CA VAL A 89 12.28 -24.36 18.08
C VAL A 89 13.72 -24.32 18.61
N LEU A 90 14.39 -23.17 18.57
CA LEU A 90 15.75 -23.03 19.10
C LEU A 90 15.82 -23.29 20.61
N GLY A 91 14.79 -22.89 21.36
CA GLY A 91 14.66 -23.19 22.78
C GLY A 91 14.60 -24.68 23.05
N ASP A 92 13.74 -25.41 22.32
CA ASP A 92 13.59 -26.87 22.45
C ASP A 92 14.87 -27.61 22.08
N LEU A 93 15.54 -27.22 20.99
CA LEU A 93 16.83 -27.81 20.61
C LEU A 93 17.91 -27.56 21.66
N THR A 94 17.98 -26.34 22.19
CA THR A 94 18.98 -25.96 23.21
C THR A 94 18.73 -26.72 24.51
N ALA A 95 17.48 -26.81 24.95
CA ALA A 95 17.10 -27.58 26.12
C ALA A 95 17.44 -29.07 25.94
N THR A 96 17.12 -29.66 24.78
CA THR A 96 17.42 -31.05 24.45
C THR A 96 18.93 -31.31 24.41
N ALA A 97 19.70 -30.44 23.77
CA ALA A 97 21.15 -30.55 23.68
C ALA A 97 21.82 -30.43 25.06
N TYR A 98 21.33 -29.51 25.89
CA TYR A 98 21.77 -29.34 27.27
C TYR A 98 21.45 -30.58 28.12
N LEU A 99 20.22 -31.10 28.04
CA LEU A 99 19.81 -32.31 28.75
C LEU A 99 20.62 -33.53 28.30
N ALA A 100 20.82 -33.73 27.00
CA ALA A 100 21.68 -34.79 26.49
C ALA A 100 23.11 -34.66 27.05
N ARG A 101 23.60 -33.43 27.22
CA ARG A 101 24.92 -33.14 27.81
C ARG A 101 24.96 -33.42 29.30
N SER A 102 23.93 -33.06 30.05
CA SER A 102 23.86 -33.29 31.50
C SER A 102 23.73 -34.77 31.84
N GLU A 103 22.98 -35.53 31.03
CA GLU A 103 22.78 -36.97 31.20
C GLU A 103 23.96 -37.82 30.67
N GLY A 104 24.98 -37.18 30.08
CA GLY A 104 26.16 -37.89 29.58
C GLY A 104 25.93 -38.71 28.30
N PHE A 105 24.78 -38.57 27.63
CA PHE A 105 24.44 -39.27 26.38
C PHE A 105 25.16 -38.71 25.13
N TRP A 106 26.10 -37.77 25.26
CA TRP A 106 26.94 -37.35 24.14
C TRP A 106 28.01 -38.40 23.85
N ASN A 107 27.64 -39.45 23.10
CA ASN A 107 28.55 -40.48 22.62
C ASN A 107 28.65 -40.45 21.09
N ALA A 108 29.87 -40.36 20.57
CA ALA A 108 30.13 -40.33 19.12
C ALA A 108 29.70 -41.61 18.40
N SER A 109 29.49 -42.72 19.14
CA SER A 109 28.94 -43.97 18.60
C SER A 109 27.44 -43.90 18.24
N MET A 110 26.73 -42.86 18.67
CA MET A 110 25.30 -42.67 18.39
C MET A 110 25.05 -41.87 17.11
N VAL A 111 26.07 -41.19 16.58
CA VAL A 111 26.00 -40.50 15.29
C VAL A 111 26.05 -41.57 14.21
N PRO A 112 24.96 -41.81 13.45
CA PRO A 112 24.99 -42.76 12.35
C PRO A 112 26.08 -42.33 11.38
N SER A 113 27.05 -43.19 11.14
CA SER A 113 28.01 -42.96 10.05
C SER A 113 27.19 -42.93 8.76
N ALA A 114 27.30 -41.85 7.99
CA ALA A 114 26.73 -41.79 6.66
C ALA A 114 27.46 -42.82 5.79
N ASP A 115 26.95 -44.05 5.79
CA ASP A 115 27.27 -45.05 4.80
C ASP A 115 26.74 -44.49 3.47
N ASN A 116 27.69 -44.07 2.64
CA ASN A 116 27.50 -43.79 1.23
C ASN A 116 27.92 -45.04 0.46
N SER A 117 27.00 -46.00 0.36
CA SER A 117 27.03 -47.03 -0.66
C SER A 117 26.64 -46.48 -2.04
#